data_AF-A0A8H5H0C0-F1
#
_entry.id   AF-A0A8H5H0C0-F1
#
_cell.length_a   1.000
_cell.length_b   1.000
_cell.length_c   1.000
_cell.angle_alpha   90.00
_cell.angle_beta   90.00
_cell.angle_gamma   90.00
#
_symmetry.space_group_name_H-M   'P 1'
#
loop_
_entity.id
_entity.type
_entity.pdbx_description
1 polymer ?
#
loop_
_entity_poly.entity_id
_entity_poly.type
_entity_poly.pdbx_seq_one_letter_code
_entity_poly.pdbx_strand_id
1 'polypeptide(L)'
;MVPTFLGTHKKVPLNHSEPEGKSAAIALVRLPAAVGPQSTEYRGPILFNPGGPGGSGVELILAEGRDLSSIVGPQFDLVGFDPRGVGRSEPRVSFYETAVERELWQLQATHELEHSNHDLADTWGRALVTSRLASERDNDVLGHINTDQTARDMLKITEAHGYEKLKYWGFSYGTILGATFAAIFPDKVERLILDGVVDTNDYYSTAWATNLRDTSKVLQYFFDACSFVGPSKCAFHAETPAQIEKNLIDLYHSLKTHPVPVRTADSYGLVDYASLRYTIFRSFYAPWASFPRLAEGLADLAKGNGTKLFMMQEKDRFECSCAGRTDDYVFGKFGQDAETAILCNDGIPIPGTYEDTVEWYEEALEFSEWSSVWAGIRISCSGWKHASTQHFRGPIEGNTSFPLMFIGNTADPVTPLAAAHKMSKAFPGSVVLQQHSPGHCSVTAPSPCTQAHVRAYFVNGTLPKPDTWCYTVGNPFTNHTVPELLSVSDTALNTQMSFSTGENDQDLLAAVIRLSTRSTRQLPNAPLQF
;
A
#
# COMPACT_ATOMS: atom_id res chain seq x y z
N MET A 1 9.82 4.74 -28.10
CA MET A 1 9.20 6.07 -27.94
C MET A 1 8.93 6.25 -26.45
N VAL A 2 9.37 7.35 -25.82
CA VAL A 2 9.09 7.58 -24.40
C VAL A 2 7.60 7.91 -24.28
N PRO A 3 6.78 7.14 -23.52
CA PRO A 3 5.37 7.46 -23.37
C PRO A 3 5.19 8.85 -22.74
N THR A 4 4.29 9.64 -23.31
CA THR A 4 3.95 10.97 -22.84
C THR A 4 2.82 10.87 -21.81
N PHE A 5 3.11 11.22 -20.56
CA PHE A 5 2.10 11.36 -19.52
C PHE A 5 1.33 12.67 -19.70
N LEU A 6 0.03 12.65 -19.44
CA LEU A 6 -0.83 13.83 -19.50
C LEU A 6 -1.38 14.12 -18.10
N GLY A 7 -1.01 15.26 -17.51
CA GLY A 7 -1.52 15.77 -16.24
C GLY A 7 -2.73 16.69 -16.45
N THR A 8 -3.73 16.61 -15.58
CA THR A 8 -4.86 17.57 -15.54
C THR A 8 -5.54 17.53 -14.18
N HIS A 9 -6.35 18.54 -13.87
CA HIS A 9 -7.31 18.50 -12.77
C HIS A 9 -8.74 18.24 -13.26
N LYS A 10 -9.50 17.46 -12.48
CA LYS A 10 -10.96 17.31 -12.62
C LYS A 10 -11.66 18.02 -11.48
N LYS A 11 -12.45 19.04 -11.79
CA LYS A 11 -13.33 19.68 -10.80
C LYS A 11 -14.51 18.76 -10.46
N VAL A 12 -14.76 18.63 -9.16
CA VAL A 12 -15.85 17.87 -8.55
C VAL A 12 -16.44 18.66 -7.38
N PRO A 13 -17.69 18.41 -6.96
CA PRO A 13 -18.21 18.97 -5.72
C PRO A 13 -17.38 18.53 -4.51
N LEU A 14 -17.08 19.45 -3.60
CA LEU A 14 -16.48 19.13 -2.31
C LEU A 14 -17.45 18.28 -1.48
N ASN A 15 -18.73 18.63 -1.49
CA ASN A 15 -19.81 17.81 -0.95
C ASN A 15 -20.73 17.36 -2.10
N HIS A 16 -20.74 16.07 -2.43
CA HIS A 16 -21.61 15.54 -3.49
C HIS A 16 -23.11 15.64 -3.18
N SER A 17 -23.51 15.87 -1.93
CA SER A 17 -24.90 16.21 -1.56
C SER A 17 -25.27 17.67 -1.86
N GLU A 18 -24.26 18.53 -2.12
CA GLU A 18 -24.40 19.94 -2.47
C GLU A 18 -23.61 20.25 -3.75
N PRO A 19 -24.09 19.78 -4.92
CA PRO A 19 -23.31 19.82 -6.17
C PRO A 19 -22.94 21.23 -6.65
N GLU A 20 -23.71 22.25 -6.24
CA GLU A 20 -23.46 23.67 -6.57
C GLU A 20 -22.62 24.40 -5.51
N GLY A 21 -22.11 23.69 -4.50
CA GLY A 21 -21.32 24.23 -3.39
C GLY A 21 -19.83 24.44 -3.72
N LYS A 22 -18.98 24.41 -2.67
CA LYS A 22 -17.52 24.44 -2.83
C LYS A 22 -17.07 23.27 -3.72
N SER A 23 -16.00 23.45 -4.50
CA SER A 23 -15.43 22.41 -5.37
C SER A 23 -14.09 21.90 -4.86
N ALA A 24 -13.78 20.63 -5.14
CA ALA A 24 -12.43 20.08 -5.11
C ALA A 24 -11.89 19.94 -6.55
N ALA A 25 -10.57 20.01 -6.71
CA ALA A 25 -9.87 19.77 -7.97
C ALA A 25 -9.00 18.53 -7.81
N ILE A 26 -9.40 17.44 -8.45
CA ILE A 26 -8.74 16.13 -8.35
C ILE A 26 -7.63 16.05 -9.40
N ALA A 27 -6.37 15.89 -8.97
CA ALA A 27 -5.24 15.72 -9.86
C ALA A 27 -5.24 14.31 -10.49
N LEU A 28 -5.03 14.27 -11.80
CA LEU A 28 -5.04 13.08 -12.62
C LEU A 28 -3.77 13.02 -13.46
N VAL A 29 -3.20 11.82 -13.60
CA VAL A 29 -2.24 11.52 -14.65
C VAL A 29 -2.77 10.39 -15.51
N ARG A 30 -2.53 10.50 -16.82
CA ARG A 30 -2.89 9.46 -17.77
C ARG A 30 -1.66 9.00 -18.54
N LEU A 31 -1.45 7.68 -18.53
CA LEU A 31 -0.61 6.99 -19.51
C LEU A 31 -1.54 6.46 -20.61
N PRO A 32 -1.48 7.01 -21.84
CA PRO A 32 -2.38 6.59 -22.91
C PRO A 32 -2.18 5.13 -23.31
N ALA A 33 -3.26 4.49 -23.77
CA ALA A 33 -3.22 3.20 -24.43
C ALA A 33 -2.21 3.20 -25.59
N ALA A 34 -1.55 2.06 -25.80
CA ALA A 34 -0.64 1.90 -26.93
C ALA A 34 -1.42 1.82 -28.26
N VAL A 35 -2.65 1.28 -28.21
CA VAL A 35 -3.58 1.40 -29.33
C VAL A 35 -4.21 2.79 -29.35
N GLY A 36 -4.34 3.40 -30.53
CA GLY A 36 -4.95 4.72 -30.65
C GLY A 36 -6.44 4.71 -30.24
N PRO A 37 -7.00 5.84 -29.79
CA PRO A 37 -8.39 5.92 -29.29
C PRO A 37 -9.46 5.64 -30.36
N GLN A 38 -9.08 5.67 -31.64
CA GLN A 38 -9.95 5.31 -32.78
C GLN A 38 -9.85 3.83 -33.16
N SER A 39 -8.97 3.05 -32.50
CA SER A 39 -8.84 1.61 -32.73
C SER A 39 -10.06 0.88 -32.17
N THR A 40 -10.52 -0.14 -32.90
CA THR A 40 -11.55 -1.07 -32.41
C THR A 40 -11.07 -1.90 -31.22
N GLU A 41 -9.77 -1.94 -30.96
CA GLU A 41 -9.18 -2.59 -29.80
C GLU A 41 -9.14 -1.72 -28.55
N TYR A 42 -9.38 -0.40 -28.67
CA TYR A 42 -9.34 0.51 -27.54
C TYR A 42 -10.47 0.21 -26.55
N ARG A 43 -10.13 0.08 -25.27
CA ARG A 43 -11.07 -0.35 -24.21
C ARG A 43 -11.30 0.70 -23.13
N GLY A 44 -10.74 1.90 -23.25
CA GLY A 44 -10.99 2.97 -22.29
C GLY A 44 -10.06 2.99 -21.08
N PRO A 45 -10.35 3.83 -20.08
CA PRO A 45 -9.49 4.02 -18.93
C PRO A 45 -9.69 2.94 -17.87
N ILE A 46 -8.60 2.58 -17.19
CA ILE A 46 -8.59 1.88 -15.89
C ILE A 46 -8.08 2.88 -14.86
N LEU A 47 -8.83 3.09 -13.77
CA LEU A 47 -8.40 3.90 -12.64
C LEU A 47 -7.55 3.05 -11.68
N PHE A 48 -6.48 3.64 -11.15
CA PHE A 48 -5.58 3.01 -10.19
C PHE A 48 -5.50 3.81 -8.90
N ASN A 49 -5.41 3.10 -7.78
CA ASN A 49 -5.12 3.69 -6.47
C ASN A 49 -4.14 2.80 -5.68
N PRO A 50 -3.02 3.35 -5.17
CA PRO A 50 -2.00 2.59 -4.45
C PRO A 50 -2.39 2.24 -3.01
N GLY A 51 -3.49 2.80 -2.49
CA GLY A 51 -3.86 2.69 -1.10
C GLY A 51 -3.18 3.73 -0.21
N GLY A 52 -2.69 3.29 0.94
CA GLY A 52 -2.32 4.15 2.06
C GLY A 52 -3.33 3.99 3.21
N PRO A 53 -4.32 4.89 3.38
CA PRO A 53 -4.68 6.05 2.54
C PRO A 53 -3.61 7.15 2.52
N GLY A 54 -3.81 8.19 1.70
CA GLY A 54 -2.80 9.24 1.50
C GLY A 54 -1.78 8.96 0.40
N GLY A 55 -1.83 7.78 -0.23
CA GLY A 55 -1.01 7.44 -1.38
C GLY A 55 -1.44 8.18 -2.66
N SER A 56 -0.48 8.70 -3.41
CA SER A 56 -0.70 9.39 -4.68
C SER A 56 -0.85 8.39 -5.83
N GLY A 57 -2.04 8.33 -6.44
CA GLY A 57 -2.24 7.56 -7.67
C GLY A 57 -1.50 8.17 -8.86
N VAL A 58 -1.23 9.47 -8.84
CA VAL A 58 -0.35 10.12 -9.83
C VAL A 58 1.06 9.53 -9.78
N GLU A 59 1.68 9.48 -8.59
CA GLU A 59 3.02 8.92 -8.43
C GLU A 59 3.09 7.44 -8.79
N LEU A 60 2.04 6.67 -8.44
CA LEU A 60 1.95 5.26 -8.83
C LEU A 60 2.08 5.09 -10.36
N ILE A 61 1.29 5.83 -11.15
CA ILE A 61 1.31 5.69 -12.60
C ILE A 61 2.60 6.26 -13.22
N LEU A 62 3.17 7.32 -12.66
CA LEU A 62 4.46 7.84 -13.12
C LEU A 62 5.59 6.84 -12.90
N ALA A 63 5.60 6.17 -11.76
CA ALA A 63 6.62 5.19 -11.43
C ALA A 63 6.39 3.88 -12.19
N GLU A 64 5.19 3.31 -12.09
CA GLU A 64 4.89 1.91 -12.40
C GLU A 64 3.96 1.72 -13.61
N GLY A 65 3.41 2.80 -14.16
CA GLY A 65 2.41 2.73 -15.24
C GLY A 65 2.85 1.93 -16.46
N ARG A 66 4.15 1.91 -16.80
CA ARG A 66 4.65 1.09 -17.91
C ARG A 66 4.54 -0.41 -17.63
N ASP A 67 4.97 -0.83 -16.45
CA ASP A 67 4.93 -2.24 -16.07
C ASP A 67 3.48 -2.69 -15.81
N LEU A 68 2.63 -1.82 -15.25
CA LEU A 68 1.18 -2.05 -15.14
C LEU A 68 0.50 -2.13 -16.51
N SER A 69 0.90 -1.31 -17.48
CA SER A 69 0.40 -1.36 -18.86
C SER A 69 0.79 -2.69 -19.53
N SER A 70 2.02 -3.16 -19.29
CA SER A 70 2.45 -4.50 -19.70
C SER A 70 1.60 -5.60 -19.07
N ILE A 71 1.03 -5.42 -17.87
CA ILE A 71 0.10 -6.40 -17.28
C ILE A 71 -1.28 -6.34 -17.96
N VAL A 72 -1.95 -5.19 -17.91
CA VAL A 72 -3.36 -5.08 -18.33
C VAL A 72 -3.55 -5.14 -19.85
N GLY A 73 -2.51 -4.85 -20.63
CA GLY A 73 -2.49 -4.92 -22.08
C GLY A 73 -2.54 -3.54 -22.75
N PRO A 74 -2.26 -3.49 -24.07
CA PRO A 74 -2.10 -2.24 -24.83
C PRO A 74 -3.40 -1.45 -25.06
N GLN A 75 -4.56 -2.00 -24.67
CA GLN A 75 -5.89 -1.50 -25.00
C GLN A 75 -6.39 -0.36 -24.08
N PHE A 76 -5.73 -0.13 -22.95
CA PHE A 76 -6.27 0.69 -21.87
C PHE A 76 -5.46 1.96 -21.63
N ASP A 77 -6.16 3.07 -21.41
CA ASP A 77 -5.57 4.22 -20.74
C ASP A 77 -5.37 3.86 -19.26
N LEU A 78 -4.20 4.10 -18.70
CA LEU A 78 -3.96 3.95 -17.26
C LEU A 78 -4.08 5.32 -16.60
N VAL A 79 -5.07 5.46 -15.71
CA VAL A 79 -5.39 6.72 -15.05
C VAL A 79 -5.09 6.61 -13.55
N GLY A 80 -4.09 7.35 -13.11
CA GLY A 80 -3.77 7.54 -11.71
C GLY A 80 -4.41 8.83 -11.22
N PHE A 81 -4.96 8.83 -10.01
CA PHE A 81 -5.53 10.02 -9.41
C PHE A 81 -5.09 10.19 -7.96
N ASP A 82 -4.91 11.43 -7.54
CA ASP A 82 -4.69 11.76 -6.15
C ASP A 82 -6.06 11.99 -5.49
N PRO A 83 -6.47 11.21 -4.47
CA PRO A 83 -7.70 11.50 -3.75
C PRO A 83 -7.75 12.94 -3.23
N ARG A 84 -8.95 13.45 -2.93
CA ARG A 84 -9.12 14.75 -2.28
C ARG A 84 -8.23 14.88 -1.03
N GLY A 85 -7.57 16.01 -0.87
CA GLY A 85 -6.63 16.25 0.22
C GLY A 85 -5.25 15.60 0.05
N VAL A 86 -5.08 14.70 -0.93
CA VAL A 86 -3.84 13.95 -1.16
C VAL A 86 -3.04 14.60 -2.29
N GLY A 87 -1.70 14.60 -2.15
CA GLY A 87 -0.77 14.94 -3.21
C GLY A 87 -1.07 16.28 -3.87
N ARG A 88 -1.41 16.24 -5.16
CA ARG A 88 -1.62 17.41 -6.02
C ARG A 88 -3.09 17.84 -6.11
N SER A 89 -3.99 17.17 -5.41
CA SER A 89 -5.41 17.53 -5.37
C SER A 89 -5.69 18.68 -4.42
N GLU A 90 -6.64 19.53 -4.78
CA GLU A 90 -7.07 20.68 -3.99
C GLU A 90 -8.51 20.53 -3.51
N PRO A 91 -8.88 21.06 -2.33
CA PRO A 91 -8.01 21.70 -1.35
C PRO A 91 -7.02 20.69 -0.72
N ARG A 92 -5.79 21.13 -0.48
CA ARG A 92 -4.76 20.32 0.18
C ARG A 92 -5.01 20.28 1.69
N VAL A 93 -4.73 19.14 2.32
CA VAL A 93 -4.80 18.98 3.78
C VAL A 93 -3.41 19.19 4.37
N SER A 94 -3.27 20.12 5.33
CA SER A 94 -2.07 20.30 6.13
C SER A 94 -2.41 20.70 7.56
N PHE A 95 -1.85 19.99 8.54
CA PHE A 95 -1.99 20.32 9.97
C PHE A 95 -0.84 21.15 10.51
N TYR A 96 0.17 21.45 9.68
CA TYR A 96 1.39 22.18 10.08
C TYR A 96 1.59 23.43 9.20
N GLU A 97 2.16 24.49 9.77
CA GLU A 97 2.28 25.81 9.13
C GLU A 97 3.44 25.79 8.16
N THR A 98 4.47 25.02 8.52
CA THR A 98 5.70 24.89 7.75
C THR A 98 6.12 23.42 7.66
N ALA A 99 6.88 23.11 6.61
CA ALA A 99 7.52 21.81 6.47
C ALA A 99 8.46 21.49 7.66
N VAL A 100 9.14 22.51 8.21
CA VAL A 100 10.04 22.34 9.36
C VAL A 100 9.28 21.91 10.60
N GLU A 101 8.15 22.57 10.90
CA GLU A 101 7.28 22.21 12.02
C GLU A 101 6.80 20.76 11.91
N ARG A 102 6.33 20.37 10.71
CA ARG A 102 5.94 19.00 10.39
C ARG A 102 7.07 18.01 10.66
N GLU A 103 8.25 18.24 10.09
CA GLU A 103 9.39 17.32 10.23
C GLU A 103 9.86 17.20 11.68
N LEU A 104 10.00 18.32 12.41
CA LEU A 104 10.37 18.30 13.82
C LEU A 104 9.36 17.52 14.67
N TRP A 105 8.06 17.67 14.38
CA TRP A 105 7.04 16.86 15.02
C TRP A 105 7.23 15.39 14.66
N GLN A 106 7.32 15.03 13.38
CA GLN A 106 7.42 13.63 12.93
C GLN A 106 8.69 12.90 13.40
N LEU A 107 9.80 13.61 13.62
CA LEU A 107 11.04 13.04 14.16
C LEU A 107 10.91 12.49 15.60
N GLN A 108 9.90 12.95 16.33
CA GLN A 108 9.60 12.51 17.70
C GLN A 108 8.60 11.35 17.75
N ALA A 109 8.05 10.91 16.61
CA ALA A 109 7.12 9.81 16.57
C ALA A 109 7.84 8.47 16.74
N THR A 110 7.25 7.56 17.52
CA THR A 110 7.65 6.15 17.57
C THR A 110 6.81 5.31 16.61
N HIS A 111 7.40 4.29 16.00
CA HIS A 111 6.74 3.37 15.08
C HIS A 111 6.58 1.95 15.67
N GLU A 112 7.07 1.71 16.90
CA GLU A 112 6.99 0.45 17.63
C GLU A 112 6.65 0.79 19.08
N LEU A 113 5.44 0.45 19.53
CA LEU A 113 4.93 0.84 20.85
C LEU A 113 5.32 -0.11 21.99
N GLU A 114 6.06 -1.18 21.69
CA GLU A 114 6.57 -2.12 22.69
C GLU A 114 8.02 -1.80 23.12
N HIS A 115 8.57 -0.63 22.76
CA HIS A 115 9.95 -0.27 23.05
C HIS A 115 10.14 0.31 24.47
N SER A 116 9.19 1.11 24.95
CA SER A 116 9.18 1.70 26.28
C SER A 116 7.79 1.75 26.91
N ASN A 117 7.73 1.84 28.24
CA ASN A 117 6.47 1.97 28.99
C ASN A 117 5.73 3.31 28.74
N HIS A 118 6.35 4.27 28.05
CA HIS A 118 5.76 5.58 27.76
C HIS A 118 5.26 5.71 26.32
N ASP A 119 5.62 4.78 25.42
CA ASP A 119 5.37 4.92 23.98
C ASP A 119 3.88 5.08 23.65
N LEU A 120 3.03 4.31 24.32
CA LEU A 120 1.59 4.37 24.15
C LEU A 120 1.01 5.72 24.62
N ALA A 121 1.41 6.18 25.80
CA ALA A 121 0.97 7.45 26.38
C ALA A 121 1.44 8.65 25.55
N ASP A 122 2.69 8.62 25.09
CA ASP A 122 3.25 9.66 24.23
C ASP A 122 2.54 9.68 22.88
N THR A 123 2.29 8.52 22.27
CA THR A 123 1.56 8.42 20.99
C THR A 123 0.13 8.96 21.12
N TRP A 124 -0.58 8.61 22.19
CA TRP A 124 -1.92 9.14 22.50
C TRP A 124 -1.90 10.66 22.70
N GLY A 125 -0.97 11.18 23.52
CA GLY A 125 -0.84 12.63 23.75
C GLY A 125 -0.54 13.40 22.47
N ARG A 126 0.29 12.84 21.59
CA ARG A 126 0.62 13.41 20.27
C ARG A 126 -0.58 13.40 19.32
N ALA A 127 -1.42 12.37 19.38
CA ALA A 127 -2.67 12.33 18.61
C ALA A 127 -3.63 13.46 19.01
N LEU A 128 -3.76 13.74 20.32
CA LEU A 128 -4.58 14.85 20.80
C LEU A 128 -4.10 16.23 20.31
N VAL A 129 -2.78 16.43 20.27
CA VAL A 129 -2.18 17.66 19.69
C VAL A 129 -2.48 17.73 18.19
N THR A 130 -2.25 16.65 17.45
CA THR A 130 -2.46 16.59 16.00
C THR A 130 -3.93 16.86 15.65
N SER A 131 -4.87 16.27 16.39
CA SER A 131 -6.31 16.53 16.23
C SER A 131 -6.67 18.01 16.48
N ARG A 132 -6.06 18.63 17.50
CA ARG A 132 -6.27 20.06 17.77
C ARG A 132 -5.73 20.92 16.62
N LEU A 133 -4.53 20.63 16.13
CA LEU A 133 -3.94 21.35 15.00
C LEU A 133 -4.82 21.21 13.75
N ALA A 134 -5.30 20.01 13.45
CA ALA A 134 -6.26 19.78 12.37
C ALA A 134 -7.52 20.64 12.54
N SER A 135 -8.05 20.76 13.77
CA SER A 135 -9.22 21.60 14.08
C SER A 135 -9.00 23.08 13.86
N GLU A 136 -7.86 23.60 14.29
CA GLU A 136 -7.53 25.03 14.20
C GLU A 136 -7.31 25.47 12.75
N ARG A 137 -7.05 24.52 11.85
CA ARG A 137 -6.65 24.75 10.45
C ARG A 137 -7.69 24.26 9.45
N ASP A 138 -8.81 23.71 9.93
CA ASP A 138 -9.89 23.32 9.05
C ASP A 138 -10.58 24.55 8.46
N ASN A 139 -10.76 24.56 7.14
CA ASN A 139 -11.45 25.61 6.39
C ASN A 139 -12.79 25.07 5.82
N ASP A 140 -13.50 24.29 6.63
CA ASP A 140 -14.66 23.47 6.28
C ASP A 140 -14.37 22.49 5.13
N VAL A 141 -13.20 21.87 5.17
CA VAL A 141 -12.74 20.91 4.16
C VAL A 141 -12.62 19.53 4.77
N LEU A 142 -12.08 19.41 5.99
CA LEU A 142 -11.67 18.14 6.56
C LEU A 142 -12.81 17.12 6.61
N GLY A 143 -14.02 17.53 6.98
CA GLY A 143 -15.17 16.62 7.02
C GLY A 143 -15.47 15.93 5.68
N HIS A 144 -15.06 16.52 4.56
CA HIS A 144 -15.26 15.97 3.21
C HIS A 144 -14.09 15.16 2.68
N ILE A 145 -12.99 15.03 3.44
CA ILE A 145 -11.82 14.22 3.09
C ILE A 145 -12.04 12.81 3.63
N ASN A 146 -12.70 11.98 2.84
CA ASN A 146 -13.10 10.62 3.20
C ASN A 146 -13.33 9.74 1.96
N THR A 147 -13.52 8.43 2.19
CA THR A 147 -13.71 7.42 1.15
C THR A 147 -15.02 7.59 0.38
N ASP A 148 -16.14 7.89 1.04
CA ASP A 148 -17.46 8.06 0.38
C ASP A 148 -17.38 9.12 -0.72
N GLN A 149 -16.89 10.31 -0.37
CA GLN A 149 -16.77 11.39 -1.35
C GLN A 149 -15.74 11.06 -2.44
N THR A 150 -14.65 10.39 -2.10
CA THR A 150 -13.64 9.94 -3.09
C THR A 150 -14.22 8.91 -4.06
N ALA A 151 -15.06 7.97 -3.60
CA ALA A 151 -15.74 7.00 -4.45
C ALA A 151 -16.68 7.70 -5.46
N ARG A 152 -17.34 8.78 -5.04
CA ARG A 152 -18.16 9.62 -5.94
C ARG A 152 -17.30 10.40 -6.94
N ASP A 153 -16.11 10.84 -6.54
CA ASP A 153 -15.14 11.44 -7.45
C ASP A 153 -14.71 10.47 -8.55
N MET A 154 -14.51 9.19 -8.22
CA MET A 154 -14.17 8.15 -9.21
C MET A 154 -15.24 8.01 -10.30
N LEU A 155 -16.52 8.12 -9.96
CA LEU A 155 -17.59 8.15 -10.97
C LEU A 155 -17.46 9.39 -11.86
N LYS A 156 -17.21 10.58 -11.28
CA LYS A 156 -17.02 11.82 -12.06
C LYS A 156 -15.79 11.81 -12.96
N ILE A 157 -14.72 11.14 -12.54
CA ILE A 157 -13.53 10.91 -13.38
C ILE A 157 -13.88 9.98 -14.53
N THR A 158 -14.61 8.89 -14.27
CA THR A 158 -15.04 7.92 -15.28
C THR A 158 -15.94 8.57 -16.33
N GLU A 159 -16.96 9.33 -15.90
CA GLU A 159 -17.86 10.10 -16.76
C GLU A 159 -17.10 11.13 -17.62
N ALA A 160 -16.08 11.77 -17.06
CA ALA A 160 -15.25 12.74 -17.78
C ALA A 160 -14.44 12.12 -18.93
N HIS A 161 -14.15 10.83 -18.86
CA HIS A 161 -13.51 10.08 -19.95
C HIS A 161 -14.53 9.53 -20.96
N GLY A 162 -15.83 9.81 -20.78
CA GLY A 162 -16.90 9.35 -21.68
C GLY A 162 -17.38 7.93 -21.40
N TYR A 163 -17.10 7.38 -20.22
CA TYR A 163 -17.53 6.04 -19.81
C TYR A 163 -18.58 6.12 -18.70
N GLU A 164 -19.58 5.22 -18.75
CA GLU A 164 -20.63 5.16 -17.73
C GLU A 164 -20.30 4.21 -16.58
N LYS A 165 -19.35 3.29 -16.77
CA LYS A 165 -19.00 2.27 -15.80
C LYS A 165 -17.49 2.25 -15.55
N LEU A 166 -17.13 2.00 -14.30
CA LEU A 166 -15.77 2.04 -13.80
C LEU A 166 -15.00 0.76 -14.14
N LYS A 167 -13.77 0.94 -14.62
CA LYS A 167 -12.70 -0.06 -14.55
C LYS A 167 -11.69 0.40 -13.52
N TYR A 168 -11.36 -0.46 -12.56
CA TYR A 168 -10.53 -0.09 -11.42
C TYR A 168 -9.64 -1.23 -10.94
N TRP A 169 -8.42 -0.88 -10.57
CA TRP A 169 -7.51 -1.73 -9.82
C TRP A 169 -7.01 -0.97 -8.58
N GLY A 170 -7.51 -1.37 -7.41
CA GLY A 170 -7.14 -0.77 -6.13
C GLY A 170 -6.26 -1.71 -5.31
N PHE A 171 -5.21 -1.15 -4.72
CA PHE A 171 -4.28 -1.86 -3.85
C PHE A 171 -4.48 -1.42 -2.40
N SER A 172 -4.40 -2.35 -1.44
CA SER A 172 -4.39 -2.00 -0.01
C SER A 172 -5.64 -1.20 0.42
N TYR A 173 -5.53 -0.02 1.05
CA TYR A 173 -6.66 0.89 1.27
C TYR A 173 -7.49 1.18 -0.01
N GLY A 174 -6.88 1.13 -1.19
CA GLY A 174 -7.60 1.20 -2.47
C GLY A 174 -8.67 0.12 -2.62
N THR A 175 -8.59 -0.99 -1.89
CA THR A 175 -9.67 -1.99 -1.80
C THR A 175 -10.85 -1.54 -0.97
N ILE A 176 -10.63 -0.76 0.09
CA ILE A 176 -11.72 -0.09 0.82
C ILE A 176 -12.43 0.86 -0.15
N LEU A 177 -11.67 1.69 -0.85
CA LEU A 177 -12.22 2.65 -1.82
C LEU A 177 -13.03 1.97 -2.94
N GLY A 178 -12.49 0.89 -3.53
CA GLY A 178 -13.19 0.16 -4.59
C GLY A 178 -14.40 -0.63 -4.09
N ALA A 179 -14.34 -1.24 -2.90
CA ALA A 179 -15.49 -1.92 -2.30
C ALA A 179 -16.61 -0.93 -1.94
N THR A 180 -16.26 0.25 -1.44
CA THR A 180 -17.21 1.33 -1.17
C THR A 180 -17.84 1.86 -2.45
N PHE A 181 -17.06 2.06 -3.51
CA PHE A 181 -17.62 2.37 -4.84
C PHE A 181 -18.63 1.31 -5.30
N ALA A 182 -18.27 0.03 -5.18
CA ALA A 182 -19.12 -1.08 -5.60
C ALA A 182 -20.44 -1.17 -4.81
N ALA A 183 -20.42 -0.81 -3.53
CA ALA A 183 -21.61 -0.76 -2.68
C ALA A 183 -22.51 0.45 -2.98
N ILE A 184 -21.93 1.63 -3.24
CA ILE A 184 -22.69 2.86 -3.54
C ILE A 184 -23.24 2.84 -4.98
N PHE A 185 -22.48 2.31 -5.94
CA PHE A 185 -22.77 2.34 -7.37
C PHE A 185 -22.69 0.94 -8.02
N PRO A 186 -23.48 -0.04 -7.57
CA PRO A 186 -23.38 -1.41 -8.06
C PRO A 186 -23.60 -1.54 -9.57
N ASP A 187 -24.45 -0.69 -10.16
CA ASP A 187 -24.75 -0.62 -11.59
C ASP A 187 -23.63 0.01 -12.43
N LYS A 188 -22.67 0.70 -11.79
CA LYS A 188 -21.56 1.40 -12.42
C LYS A 188 -20.25 0.62 -12.38
N VAL A 189 -20.27 -0.67 -12.05
CA VAL A 189 -19.08 -1.54 -12.07
C VAL A 189 -18.94 -2.24 -13.42
N GLU A 190 -17.85 -2.00 -14.16
CA GLU A 190 -17.51 -2.78 -15.37
C GLU A 190 -16.44 -3.83 -15.08
N ARG A 191 -15.30 -3.44 -14.50
CA ARG A 191 -14.21 -4.34 -14.08
C ARG A 191 -13.58 -3.80 -12.82
N LEU A 192 -13.56 -4.57 -11.74
CA LEU A 192 -13.07 -4.07 -10.46
C LEU A 192 -12.22 -5.16 -9.79
N ILE A 193 -10.91 -4.91 -9.74
CA ILE A 193 -9.92 -5.72 -9.05
C ILE A 193 -9.57 -5.06 -7.73
N LEU A 194 -9.63 -5.85 -6.65
CA LEU A 194 -9.22 -5.45 -5.31
C LEU A 194 -8.07 -6.36 -4.86
N ASP A 195 -6.88 -5.80 -4.71
CA ASP A 195 -5.62 -6.53 -4.48
C ASP A 195 -4.96 -6.11 -3.16
N GLY A 196 -4.64 -7.07 -2.30
CA GLY A 196 -4.27 -6.78 -0.91
C GLY A 196 -5.48 -6.27 -0.14
N VAL A 197 -6.45 -7.17 0.07
CA VAL A 197 -7.82 -6.82 0.47
C VAL A 197 -7.91 -6.51 1.97
N VAL A 198 -8.34 -5.30 2.29
CA VAL A 198 -8.66 -4.89 3.67
C VAL A 198 -10.08 -5.35 4.04
N ASP A 199 -10.25 -5.82 5.28
CA ASP A 199 -11.55 -6.12 5.88
C ASP A 199 -12.30 -4.81 6.17
N THR A 200 -13.35 -4.52 5.40
CA THR A 200 -14.08 -3.25 5.52
C THR A 200 -14.78 -3.09 6.87
N ASN A 201 -15.19 -4.19 7.51
CA ASN A 201 -15.87 -4.09 8.81
C ASN A 201 -14.87 -3.72 9.92
N ASP A 202 -13.67 -4.31 9.87
CA ASP A 202 -12.57 -3.96 10.78
C ASP A 202 -12.11 -2.51 10.56
N TYR A 203 -12.02 -2.08 9.29
CA TYR A 203 -11.65 -0.72 8.92
C TYR A 203 -12.68 0.33 9.36
N TYR A 204 -13.95 0.18 8.97
CA TYR A 204 -14.99 1.17 9.28
C TYR A 204 -15.40 1.19 10.76
N SER A 205 -15.11 0.12 11.52
CA SER A 205 -15.24 0.15 12.99
C SER A 205 -14.04 0.78 13.70
N THR A 206 -13.01 1.17 12.97
CA THR A 206 -11.75 1.72 13.50
C THR A 206 -11.05 0.74 14.45
N ALA A 207 -11.23 -0.56 14.23
CA ALA A 207 -10.71 -1.61 15.10
C ALA A 207 -9.24 -1.94 14.79
N TRP A 208 -8.85 -1.98 13.52
CA TRP A 208 -7.48 -2.28 13.06
C TRP A 208 -6.89 -3.57 13.66
N ALA A 209 -7.75 -4.51 14.07
CA ALA A 209 -7.36 -5.63 14.91
C ALA A 209 -6.94 -6.84 14.07
N THR A 210 -7.43 -6.95 12.82
CA THR A 210 -7.28 -8.18 12.05
C THR A 210 -6.22 -8.11 10.97
N ASN A 211 -5.71 -6.91 10.67
CA ASN A 211 -4.76 -6.65 9.59
C ASN A 211 -3.45 -7.43 9.70
N LEU A 212 -2.92 -7.62 10.92
CA LEU A 212 -1.56 -8.14 11.12
C LEU A 212 -1.52 -9.64 11.46
N ARG A 213 -2.62 -10.38 11.20
CA ARG A 213 -2.73 -11.81 11.52
C ARG A 213 -1.76 -12.69 10.74
N ASP A 214 -1.41 -12.28 9.52
CA ASP A 214 -0.53 -13.04 8.63
C ASP A 214 0.93 -12.53 8.66
N THR A 215 1.25 -11.50 9.44
CA THR A 215 2.61 -10.93 9.51
C THR A 215 3.67 -11.97 9.92
N SER A 216 3.38 -12.79 10.93
CA SER A 216 4.32 -13.84 11.37
C SER A 216 4.49 -14.96 10.33
N LYS A 217 3.55 -15.15 9.39
CA LYS A 217 3.75 -16.08 8.25
C LYS A 217 4.85 -15.56 7.31
N VAL A 218 4.94 -14.25 7.14
CA VAL A 218 6.00 -13.63 6.31
C VAL A 218 7.37 -13.79 6.96
N LEU A 219 7.44 -13.59 8.29
CA LEU A 219 8.66 -13.81 9.04
C LEU A 219 9.09 -15.29 8.98
N GLN A 220 8.14 -16.22 9.17
CA GLN A 220 8.42 -17.65 9.03
C GLN A 220 8.93 -17.99 7.62
N TYR A 221 8.31 -17.44 6.58
CA TYR A 221 8.80 -17.61 5.20
C TYR A 221 10.25 -17.12 5.04
N PHE A 222 10.63 -15.98 5.66
CA PHE A 222 12.02 -15.51 5.63
C PHE A 222 12.98 -16.55 6.22
N PHE A 223 12.64 -17.16 7.36
CA PHE A 223 13.46 -18.21 7.98
C PHE A 223 13.57 -19.45 7.10
N ASP A 224 12.43 -19.93 6.60
CA ASP A 224 12.36 -21.13 5.76
C ASP A 224 13.17 -20.95 4.47
N ALA A 225 12.95 -19.82 3.77
CA ALA A 225 13.64 -19.53 2.53
C ALA A 225 15.15 -19.29 2.74
N CYS A 226 15.53 -18.56 3.78
CA CYS A 226 16.94 -18.27 4.08
C CYS A 226 17.73 -19.54 4.42
N SER A 227 17.13 -20.46 5.19
CA SER A 227 17.71 -21.78 5.48
C SER A 227 17.82 -22.63 4.21
N PHE A 228 16.74 -22.69 3.41
CA PHE A 228 16.68 -23.50 2.20
C PHE A 228 17.72 -23.11 1.13
N VAL A 229 17.93 -21.81 0.88
CA VAL A 229 18.85 -21.35 -0.18
C VAL A 229 20.33 -21.43 0.21
N GLY A 230 20.62 -21.69 1.48
CA GLY A 230 21.98 -21.88 1.99
C GLY A 230 22.80 -20.58 2.13
N PRO A 231 24.03 -20.68 2.68
CA PRO A 231 24.86 -19.53 3.04
C PRO A 231 25.41 -18.76 1.83
N SER A 232 25.35 -19.35 0.63
CA SER A 232 25.77 -18.67 -0.60
C SER A 232 24.76 -17.64 -1.12
N LYS A 233 23.50 -17.71 -0.65
CA LYS A 233 22.39 -16.86 -1.11
C LYS A 233 21.75 -16.06 0.02
N CYS A 234 21.75 -16.59 1.26
CA CYS A 234 21.30 -15.85 2.43
C CYS A 234 22.46 -15.56 3.39
N ALA A 235 22.76 -14.29 3.62
CA ALA A 235 23.86 -13.88 4.52
C ALA A 235 23.59 -14.15 6.00
N PHE A 236 22.31 -14.20 6.41
CA PHE A 236 21.86 -14.53 7.78
C PHE A 236 21.53 -16.02 7.96
N HIS A 237 22.07 -16.87 7.10
CA HIS A 237 21.78 -18.30 7.07
C HIS A 237 22.14 -19.02 8.37
N ALA A 238 21.29 -19.98 8.73
CA ALA A 238 21.62 -21.10 9.60
C ALA A 238 20.96 -22.38 9.05
N GLU A 239 21.46 -23.54 9.50
CA GLU A 239 21.05 -24.87 9.00
C GLU A 239 19.55 -25.15 9.16
N THR A 240 18.87 -24.50 10.12
CA THR A 240 17.44 -24.68 10.35
C THR A 240 16.73 -23.33 10.52
N PRO A 241 15.46 -23.22 10.09
CA PRO A 241 14.65 -22.01 10.31
C PRO A 241 14.59 -21.58 11.78
N ALA A 242 14.44 -22.55 12.69
CA ALA A 242 14.41 -22.30 14.14
C ALA A 242 15.71 -21.68 14.68
N GLN A 243 16.86 -22.00 14.08
CA GLN A 243 18.12 -21.36 14.47
C GLN A 243 18.22 -19.92 13.96
N ILE A 244 17.68 -19.62 12.78
CA ILE A 244 17.60 -18.25 12.25
C ILE A 244 16.67 -17.41 13.12
N GLU A 245 15.51 -17.96 13.49
CA GLU A 245 14.57 -17.34 14.42
C GLU A 245 15.24 -17.02 15.76
N LYS A 246 15.92 -18.01 16.37
CA LYS A 246 16.66 -17.81 17.61
C LYS A 246 17.71 -16.70 17.48
N ASN A 247 18.48 -16.69 16.40
CA ASN A 247 19.49 -15.65 16.16
C ASN A 247 18.84 -14.25 16.09
N LEU A 248 17.67 -14.13 15.48
CA LEU A 248 16.94 -12.86 15.44
C LEU A 248 16.43 -12.43 16.83
N ILE A 249 15.89 -13.37 17.61
CA ILE A 249 15.45 -13.12 18.99
C ILE A 249 16.63 -12.64 19.86
N ASP A 250 17.80 -13.26 19.72
CA ASP A 250 19.02 -12.85 20.42
C ASP A 250 19.44 -11.42 20.05
N LEU A 251 19.31 -11.03 18.77
CA LEU A 251 19.52 -9.64 18.33
C LEU A 251 18.53 -8.68 18.98
N TYR A 252 17.23 -9.01 19.01
CA TYR A 252 16.23 -8.17 19.67
C TYR A 252 16.53 -7.98 21.15
N HIS A 253 16.87 -9.04 21.87
CA HIS A 253 17.23 -8.96 23.30
C HIS A 253 18.46 -8.09 23.54
N SER A 254 19.49 -8.22 22.69
CA SER A 254 20.70 -7.41 22.79
C SER A 254 20.40 -5.92 22.59
N LEU A 255 19.64 -5.58 21.55
CA LEU A 255 19.34 -4.18 21.19
C LEU A 255 18.45 -3.44 22.20
N LYS A 256 17.71 -4.15 23.07
CA LYS A 256 16.95 -3.51 24.16
C LYS A 256 17.86 -2.78 25.17
N THR A 257 19.11 -3.22 25.32
CA THR A 257 20.05 -2.64 26.31
C THR A 257 21.34 -2.11 25.67
N HIS A 258 21.67 -2.54 24.45
CA HIS A 258 22.88 -2.18 23.73
C HIS A 258 22.55 -1.75 22.28
N PRO A 259 21.91 -0.58 22.08
CA PRO A 259 21.66 -0.08 20.73
C PRO A 259 22.98 0.16 19.99
N VAL A 260 23.01 -0.13 18.69
CA VAL A 260 24.21 -0.01 17.86
C VAL A 260 24.28 1.39 17.24
N PRO A 261 25.29 2.21 17.57
CA PRO A 261 25.46 3.51 16.93
C PRO A 261 25.94 3.35 15.49
N VAL A 262 25.36 4.13 14.59
CA VAL A 262 25.70 4.15 13.17
C VAL A 262 26.12 5.56 12.78
N ARG A 263 27.20 5.64 12.00
CA ARG A 263 27.66 6.87 11.34
C ARG A 263 28.13 6.53 9.94
N THR A 264 27.50 7.13 8.93
CA THR A 264 27.95 7.11 7.54
C THR A 264 28.70 8.41 7.23
N ALA A 265 29.07 8.62 5.96
CA ALA A 265 29.71 9.87 5.54
C ALA A 265 28.80 11.09 5.79
N ASP A 266 27.50 10.88 5.75
CA ASP A 266 26.51 11.94 5.60
C ASP A 266 25.31 11.77 6.57
N SER A 267 25.17 10.62 7.22
CA SER A 267 24.07 10.27 8.14
C SER A 267 24.56 9.69 9.46
N TYR A 268 23.72 9.72 10.49
CA TYR A 268 24.00 9.12 11.79
C TYR A 268 22.70 8.78 12.53
N GLY A 269 22.78 7.80 13.42
CA GLY A 269 21.65 7.40 14.26
C GLY A 269 21.95 6.12 15.03
N LEU A 270 20.89 5.47 15.48
CA LEU A 270 20.96 4.23 16.26
C LEU A 270 20.17 3.13 15.54
N VAL A 271 20.64 1.90 15.67
CA VAL A 271 19.84 0.70 15.46
C VAL A 271 19.54 0.11 16.83
N ASP A 272 18.29 0.24 17.27
CA ASP A 272 17.73 -0.29 18.51
C ASP A 272 16.61 -1.31 18.25
N TYR A 273 15.95 -1.81 19.31
CA TYR A 273 14.84 -2.76 19.22
C TYR A 273 13.70 -2.26 18.32
N ALA A 274 13.23 -1.03 18.55
CA ALA A 274 12.11 -0.44 17.80
C ALA A 274 12.42 -0.33 16.31
N SER A 275 13.58 0.25 16.01
CA SER A 275 14.03 0.46 14.65
C SER A 275 14.23 -0.87 13.91
N LEU A 276 14.74 -1.91 14.58
CA LEU A 276 14.91 -3.25 14.00
C LEU A 276 13.55 -3.90 13.69
N ARG A 277 12.62 -3.92 14.66
CA ARG A 277 11.26 -4.48 14.43
C ARG A 277 10.58 -3.76 13.27
N TYR A 278 10.63 -2.44 13.26
CA TYR A 278 10.05 -1.65 12.17
C TYR A 278 10.70 -1.93 10.82
N THR A 279 12.04 -2.08 10.76
CA THR A 279 12.77 -2.39 9.51
C THR A 279 12.41 -3.75 8.95
N ILE A 280 12.29 -4.75 9.84
CA ILE A 280 11.87 -6.10 9.49
C ILE A 280 10.44 -6.07 8.96
N PHE A 281 9.52 -5.42 9.69
CA PHE A 281 8.13 -5.26 9.26
C PHE A 281 8.02 -4.56 7.89
N ARG A 282 8.74 -3.46 7.68
CA ARG A 282 8.78 -2.76 6.39
C ARG A 282 9.35 -3.62 5.26
N SER A 283 10.26 -4.54 5.57
CA SER A 283 10.79 -5.48 4.59
C SER A 283 9.74 -6.50 4.13
N PHE A 284 8.77 -6.84 4.98
CA PHE A 284 7.70 -7.77 4.64
C PHE A 284 6.77 -7.29 3.53
N TYR A 285 6.67 -5.97 3.30
CA TYR A 285 5.83 -5.41 2.23
C TYR A 285 6.28 -5.86 0.84
N ALA A 286 7.59 -5.90 0.58
CA ALA A 286 8.15 -6.25 -0.71
C ALA A 286 9.35 -7.20 -0.58
N PRO A 287 9.11 -8.49 -0.24
CA PRO A 287 10.16 -9.45 0.08
C PRO A 287 11.23 -9.60 -1.01
N TRP A 288 10.82 -9.64 -2.29
CA TRP A 288 11.73 -9.76 -3.44
C TRP A 288 12.70 -8.58 -3.56
N ALA A 289 12.32 -7.39 -3.08
CA ALA A 289 13.17 -6.21 -3.07
C ALA A 289 14.01 -6.07 -1.78
N SER A 290 13.60 -6.71 -0.69
CA SER A 290 14.08 -6.39 0.66
C SER A 290 14.81 -7.55 1.35
N PHE A 291 14.42 -8.80 1.16
CA PHE A 291 14.91 -9.94 1.95
C PHE A 291 16.42 -10.17 1.82
N PRO A 292 17.04 -10.09 0.62
CA PRO A 292 18.49 -10.18 0.51
C PRO A 292 19.21 -9.09 1.33
N ARG A 293 18.73 -7.84 1.23
CA ARG A 293 19.29 -6.70 1.98
C ARG A 293 19.07 -6.84 3.48
N LEU A 294 17.90 -7.35 3.88
CA LEU A 294 17.58 -7.62 5.28
C LEU A 294 18.51 -8.68 5.85
N ALA A 295 18.70 -9.81 5.15
CA ALA A 295 19.61 -10.86 5.58
C ALA A 295 21.05 -10.37 5.70
N GLU A 296 21.53 -9.57 4.75
CA GLU A 296 22.85 -8.93 4.86
C GLU A 296 22.93 -8.01 6.08
N GLY A 297 21.90 -7.18 6.30
CA GLY A 297 21.84 -6.26 7.43
C GLY A 297 21.82 -6.97 8.79
N LEU A 298 21.05 -8.05 8.92
CA LEU A 298 21.00 -8.87 10.14
C LEU A 298 22.35 -9.56 10.41
N ALA A 299 23.01 -10.07 9.37
CA ALA A 299 24.33 -10.69 9.49
C ALA A 299 25.42 -9.69 9.88
N ASP A 300 25.36 -8.46 9.38
CA ASP A 300 26.27 -7.38 9.77
C ASP A 300 25.97 -6.89 11.20
N LEU A 301 24.69 -6.79 11.56
CA LEU A 301 24.26 -6.40 12.90
C LEU A 301 24.75 -7.40 13.96
N ALA A 302 24.70 -8.71 13.68
CA ALA A 302 25.26 -9.75 14.54
C ALA A 302 26.76 -9.60 14.80
N LYS A 303 27.47 -8.83 13.97
CA LYS A 303 28.90 -8.48 14.12
C LYS A 303 29.11 -7.08 14.70
N GLY A 304 28.04 -6.42 15.17
CA GLY A 304 28.05 -5.07 15.73
C GLY A 304 27.99 -3.95 14.69
N ASN A 305 27.64 -4.23 13.43
CA ASN A 305 27.52 -3.21 12.38
C ASN A 305 26.06 -3.03 11.92
N GLY A 306 25.41 -1.97 12.41
CA GLY A 306 24.03 -1.64 12.05
C GLY A 306 23.84 -0.89 10.73
N THR A 307 24.92 -0.58 9.99
CA THR A 307 24.88 0.39 8.89
C THR A 307 23.83 0.06 7.82
N LYS A 308 23.77 -1.20 7.34
CA LYS A 308 22.82 -1.58 6.29
C LYS A 308 21.36 -1.44 6.72
N LEU A 309 21.04 -1.88 7.95
CA LEU A 309 19.69 -1.76 8.50
C LEU A 309 19.32 -0.29 8.73
N PHE A 310 20.24 0.53 9.21
CA PHE A 310 20.04 1.97 9.34
C PHE A 310 19.74 2.64 7.98
N MET A 311 20.49 2.29 6.93
CA MET A 311 20.23 2.81 5.58
C MET A 311 18.87 2.37 5.03
N MET A 312 18.36 1.20 5.43
CA MET A 312 17.00 0.74 5.08
C MET A 312 15.89 1.57 5.77
N GLN A 313 16.22 2.29 6.84
CA GLN A 313 15.32 3.20 7.56
C GLN A 313 15.42 4.65 7.12
N GLU A 314 16.59 5.08 6.60
CA GLU A 314 16.89 6.50 6.35
C GLU A 314 15.81 7.22 5.52
N LYS A 315 15.14 8.20 6.14
CA LYS A 315 14.21 9.10 5.45
C LYS A 315 15.00 10.10 4.61
N ASP A 316 14.39 10.64 3.56
CA ASP A 316 15.02 11.75 2.83
C ASP A 316 15.37 12.86 3.82
N ARG A 317 16.58 13.40 3.72
CA ARG A 317 16.96 14.50 4.60
C ARG A 317 16.07 15.69 4.32
N PHE A 318 15.59 16.30 5.40
CA PHE A 318 14.97 17.59 5.27
C PHE A 318 16.01 18.60 4.78
N GLU A 319 15.81 19.12 3.57
CA GLU A 319 16.62 20.18 3.01
C GLU A 319 15.87 21.51 3.14
N CYS A 320 16.41 22.43 3.96
CA CYS A 320 15.90 23.79 4.04
C CYS A 320 16.02 24.49 2.67
N SER A 321 14.92 24.75 1.97
CA SER A 321 14.97 25.61 0.79
C SER A 321 15.00 27.09 1.21
N CYS A 322 16.18 27.70 1.19
CA CYS A 322 16.32 29.16 1.36
C CYS A 322 15.76 29.96 0.16
N ALA A 323 15.38 29.27 -0.93
CA ALA A 323 14.90 29.86 -2.18
C ALA A 323 13.40 30.21 -2.20
N GLY A 324 12.67 29.93 -1.10
CA GLY A 324 11.25 30.23 -0.99
C GLY A 324 10.37 29.18 -1.65
N ARG A 325 9.42 28.66 -0.85
CA ARG A 325 8.27 27.82 -1.23
C ARG A 325 8.48 26.90 -2.44
N THR A 326 9.07 25.75 -2.19
CA THR A 326 8.65 24.55 -2.94
C THR A 326 7.44 23.98 -2.23
N ASP A 327 6.25 24.25 -2.78
CA ASP A 327 4.97 23.68 -2.31
C ASP A 327 4.97 22.13 -2.31
N ASP A 328 6.01 21.47 -2.79
CA ASP A 328 6.18 20.02 -2.71
C ASP A 328 6.65 19.53 -1.33
N TYR A 329 7.24 20.39 -0.50
CA TYR A 329 7.76 20.00 0.84
C TYR A 329 6.85 20.42 2.01
N VAL A 330 5.99 21.42 1.83
CA VAL A 330 5.04 21.86 2.87
C VAL A 330 3.95 20.80 3.12
N PHE A 331 3.62 20.04 2.07
CA PHE A 331 2.71 18.92 2.12
C PHE A 331 3.56 17.66 2.11
N GLY A 332 3.51 16.87 3.19
CA GLY A 332 4.43 15.75 3.38
C GLY A 332 4.45 14.85 2.15
N LYS A 333 5.64 14.42 1.73
CA LYS A 333 5.90 13.55 0.56
C LYS A 333 5.03 12.26 0.54
N PHE A 334 4.41 11.92 1.67
CA PHE A 334 3.58 10.74 1.90
C PHE A 334 2.11 11.01 2.25
N GLY A 335 1.63 12.26 2.19
CA GLY A 335 0.21 12.56 2.44
C GLY A 335 -0.28 12.24 3.86
N GLN A 336 0.60 12.20 4.86
CA GLN A 336 0.30 11.78 6.25
C GLN A 336 -0.91 12.51 6.88
N ASP A 337 -1.04 13.81 6.66
CA ASP A 337 -2.17 14.56 7.22
C ASP A 337 -3.48 14.15 6.55
N ALA A 338 -3.44 13.88 5.25
CA ALA A 338 -4.57 13.37 4.50
C ALA A 338 -4.89 11.91 4.89
N GLU A 339 -3.88 11.09 5.13
CA GLU A 339 -4.02 9.73 5.68
C GLU A 339 -4.80 9.79 6.99
N THR A 340 -4.33 10.56 7.98
CA THR A 340 -5.03 10.74 9.27
C THR A 340 -6.46 11.27 9.06
N ALA A 341 -6.66 12.28 8.21
CA ALA A 341 -7.99 12.81 7.94
C ALA A 341 -8.93 11.74 7.35
N ILE A 342 -8.49 10.99 6.34
CA ILE A 342 -9.29 9.94 5.69
C ILE A 342 -9.64 8.85 6.70
N LEU A 343 -8.65 8.32 7.41
CA LEU A 343 -8.81 7.25 8.40
C LEU A 343 -9.84 7.62 9.46
N CYS A 344 -9.68 8.80 10.06
CA CYS A 344 -10.51 9.23 11.18
C CYS A 344 -11.91 9.71 10.75
N ASN A 345 -12.09 10.12 9.50
CA ASN A 345 -13.40 10.48 8.96
C ASN A 345 -14.19 9.27 8.44
N ASP A 346 -13.51 8.23 7.95
CA ASP A 346 -14.15 7.00 7.49
C ASP A 346 -14.71 6.20 8.65
N GLY A 347 -13.90 6.01 9.70
CA GLY A 347 -14.20 5.15 10.82
C GLY A 347 -15.30 5.67 11.76
N ILE A 348 -15.82 4.78 12.60
CA ILE A 348 -16.60 5.18 13.78
C ILE A 348 -15.69 5.98 14.71
N PRO A 349 -16.16 7.12 15.27
CA PRO A 349 -15.38 7.87 16.25
C PRO A 349 -14.94 6.99 17.41
N ILE A 350 -13.64 7.00 17.70
CA ILE A 350 -13.10 6.24 18.84
C ILE A 350 -13.19 7.05 20.12
N PRO A 351 -13.26 6.39 21.29
CA PRO A 351 -13.14 7.08 22.56
C PRO A 351 -11.82 7.85 22.69
N GLY A 352 -11.86 8.99 23.38
CA GLY A 352 -10.72 9.89 23.48
C GLY A 352 -9.83 9.67 24.70
N THR A 353 -10.20 8.77 25.63
CA THR A 353 -9.46 8.59 26.88
C THR A 353 -8.21 7.73 26.67
N TYR A 354 -7.25 7.86 27.59
CA TYR A 354 -6.06 7.03 27.57
C TYR A 354 -6.39 5.59 27.96
N GLU A 355 -7.31 5.41 28.91
CA GLU A 355 -7.75 4.11 29.41
C GLU A 355 -8.38 3.25 28.31
N ASP A 356 -9.27 3.84 27.48
CA ASP A 356 -9.86 3.16 26.31
C ASP A 356 -8.80 2.81 25.25
N THR A 357 -7.70 3.57 25.21
CA THR A 357 -6.59 3.31 24.29
C THR A 357 -5.76 2.12 24.77
N VAL A 358 -5.53 2.01 26.08
CA VAL A 358 -4.84 0.88 26.71
C VAL A 358 -5.64 -0.41 26.53
N GLU A 359 -6.94 -0.39 26.85
CA GLU A 359 -7.82 -1.56 26.73
C GLU A 359 -7.81 -2.11 25.29
N TRP A 360 -8.01 -1.24 24.30
CA TRP A 360 -7.94 -1.65 22.90
C TRP A 360 -6.55 -2.16 22.50
N TYR A 361 -5.47 -1.54 22.98
CA TYR A 361 -4.11 -1.95 22.63
C TYR A 361 -3.79 -3.35 23.13
N GLU A 362 -4.20 -3.66 24.37
CA GLU A 362 -4.07 -5.01 24.95
C GLU A 362 -4.85 -6.04 24.14
N GLU A 363 -6.11 -5.74 23.76
CA GLU A 363 -6.91 -6.61 22.88
C GLU A 363 -6.26 -6.82 21.50
N ALA A 364 -5.71 -5.76 20.91
CA ALA A 364 -5.06 -5.84 19.60
C ALA A 364 -3.83 -6.76 19.62
N LEU A 365 -3.06 -6.78 20.72
CA LEU A 365 -1.91 -7.66 20.89
C LEU A 365 -2.30 -9.15 20.99
N GLU A 366 -3.53 -9.47 21.41
CA GLU A 366 -4.03 -10.85 21.39
C GLU A 366 -4.23 -11.39 19.97
N PHE A 367 -4.48 -10.51 18.99
CA PHE A 367 -4.62 -10.90 17.58
C PHE A 367 -3.29 -11.09 16.87
N SER A 368 -2.28 -10.28 17.20
CA SER A 368 -0.95 -10.35 16.62
C SER A 368 0.06 -9.61 17.50
N GLU A 369 1.24 -10.22 17.73
CA GLU A 369 2.37 -9.54 18.38
C GLU A 369 2.81 -8.29 17.60
N TRP A 370 2.52 -8.23 16.30
CA TRP A 370 2.89 -7.10 15.44
C TRP A 370 1.93 -5.92 15.54
N SER A 371 0.82 -6.06 16.27
CA SER A 371 -0.15 -4.97 16.49
C SER A 371 0.52 -3.73 17.08
N SER A 372 1.61 -3.88 17.83
CA SER A 372 2.43 -2.78 18.34
C SER A 372 3.02 -1.87 17.26
N VAL A 373 3.30 -2.38 16.05
CA VAL A 373 3.84 -1.61 14.92
C VAL A 373 2.76 -0.75 14.24
N TRP A 374 1.50 -1.15 14.31
CA TRP A 374 0.37 -0.44 13.70
C TRP A 374 -0.56 0.25 14.69
N ALA A 375 -0.33 0.10 15.99
CA ALA A 375 -1.20 0.64 17.02
C ALA A 375 -1.40 2.17 16.88
N GLY A 376 -0.36 2.88 16.42
CA GLY A 376 -0.42 4.31 16.13
C GLY A 376 -1.49 4.72 15.11
N ILE A 377 -1.91 3.83 14.20
CA ILE A 377 -2.93 4.13 13.18
C ILE A 377 -4.25 4.49 13.85
N ARG A 378 -4.80 3.62 14.71
CA ARG A 378 -6.03 3.91 15.44
C ARG A 378 -5.83 5.08 16.42
N ILE A 379 -4.72 5.06 17.16
CA ILE A 379 -4.45 6.07 18.19
C ILE A 379 -4.39 7.48 17.59
N SER A 380 -3.94 7.62 16.34
CA SER A 380 -3.94 8.92 15.65
C SER A 380 -5.31 9.59 15.56
N CYS A 381 -6.40 8.81 15.67
CA CYS A 381 -7.78 9.31 15.68
C CYS A 381 -8.28 9.70 17.07
N SER A 382 -7.48 9.56 18.13
CA SER A 382 -7.87 9.95 19.48
C SER A 382 -8.15 11.45 19.55
N GLY A 383 -9.35 11.78 20.01
CA GLY A 383 -9.81 13.17 20.10
C GLY A 383 -10.16 13.82 18.76
N TRP A 384 -10.26 13.07 17.65
CA TRP A 384 -10.71 13.58 16.35
C TRP A 384 -12.19 14.00 16.41
N LYS A 385 -12.48 15.28 16.11
CA LYS A 385 -13.83 15.85 16.23
C LYS A 385 -14.49 16.18 14.89
N HIS A 386 -13.80 15.97 13.77
CA HIS A 386 -14.23 16.39 12.43
C HIS A 386 -14.94 15.32 11.62
N ALA A 387 -15.26 14.18 12.24
CA ALA A 387 -16.00 13.12 11.59
C ALA A 387 -17.43 13.60 11.30
N SER A 388 -17.69 14.04 10.07
CA SER A 388 -19.05 14.17 9.57
C SER A 388 -19.72 12.80 9.64
N THR A 389 -20.85 12.72 10.34
CA THR A 389 -21.62 11.48 10.50
C THR A 389 -22.51 11.17 9.30
N GLN A 390 -22.49 12.03 8.26
CA GLN A 390 -23.39 11.96 7.11
C GLN A 390 -22.74 11.31 5.87
N HIS A 391 -21.74 10.44 6.06
CA HIS A 391 -21.06 9.73 4.97
C HIS A 391 -21.40 8.25 4.98
N PHE A 392 -21.42 7.65 3.79
CA PHE A 392 -21.66 6.22 3.65
C PHE A 392 -20.52 5.41 4.28
N ARG A 393 -20.86 4.57 5.27
CA ARG A 393 -19.92 3.67 5.99
C ARG A 393 -20.32 2.20 5.89
N GLY A 394 -21.29 1.89 5.02
CA GLY A 394 -21.78 0.55 4.78
C GLY A 394 -23.27 0.34 5.06
N PRO A 395 -23.76 -0.91 4.96
CA PRO A 395 -22.95 -2.12 4.77
C PRO A 395 -22.19 -2.12 3.43
N ILE A 396 -20.95 -2.61 3.42
CA ILE A 396 -20.09 -2.67 2.22
C ILE A 396 -20.32 -4.00 1.51
N GLU A 397 -21.47 -4.10 0.88
CA GLU A 397 -21.94 -5.27 0.16
C GLU A 397 -22.85 -4.83 -1.01
N GLY A 398 -23.02 -5.69 -2.01
CA GLY A 398 -23.91 -5.36 -3.12
C GLY A 398 -23.84 -6.34 -4.28
N ASN A 399 -24.93 -6.41 -5.05
CA ASN A 399 -24.99 -7.17 -6.31
C ASN A 399 -24.59 -6.25 -7.47
N THR A 400 -23.34 -6.34 -7.90
CA THR A 400 -22.76 -5.44 -8.90
C THR A 400 -23.08 -5.89 -10.33
N SER A 401 -23.09 -4.95 -11.28
CA SER A 401 -23.43 -5.25 -12.68
C SER A 401 -22.37 -6.08 -13.40
N PHE A 402 -21.18 -6.21 -12.81
CA PHE A 402 -20.16 -7.17 -13.18
C PHE A 402 -19.46 -7.69 -11.92
N PRO A 403 -19.20 -9.01 -11.80
CA PRO A 403 -18.60 -9.53 -10.59
C PRO A 403 -17.15 -9.09 -10.40
N LEU A 404 -16.79 -8.86 -9.14
CA LEU A 404 -15.46 -8.39 -8.72
C LEU A 404 -14.42 -9.51 -8.74
N MET A 405 -13.15 -9.17 -8.90
CA MET A 405 -12.04 -10.07 -8.62
C MET A 405 -11.24 -9.57 -7.41
N PHE A 406 -11.21 -10.38 -6.36
CA PHE A 406 -10.36 -10.15 -5.19
C PHE A 406 -9.05 -10.90 -5.35
N ILE A 407 -7.93 -10.29 -4.99
CA ILE A 407 -6.61 -10.94 -5.00
C ILE A 407 -6.03 -10.87 -3.59
N GLY A 408 -5.62 -12.03 -3.07
CA GLY A 408 -4.99 -12.13 -1.76
C GLY A 408 -3.74 -13.00 -1.81
N ASN A 409 -2.68 -12.53 -1.15
CA ASN A 409 -1.46 -13.30 -0.96
C ASN A 409 -1.61 -14.21 0.27
N THR A 410 -1.03 -15.42 0.22
CA THR A 410 -1.05 -16.37 1.35
C THR A 410 -0.42 -15.88 2.63
N ALA A 411 0.55 -14.98 2.49
CA ALA A 411 1.27 -14.35 3.59
C ALA A 411 1.40 -12.85 3.26
N ASP A 412 0.29 -12.15 3.26
CA ASP A 412 0.31 -10.69 3.22
C ASP A 412 0.54 -10.16 4.64
N PRO A 413 1.54 -9.29 4.89
CA PRO A 413 1.83 -8.83 6.23
C PRO A 413 0.75 -7.92 6.82
N VAL A 414 -0.14 -7.36 6.01
CA VAL A 414 -1.04 -6.27 6.43
C VAL A 414 -2.49 -6.41 5.95
N THR A 415 -2.73 -7.25 4.95
CA THR A 415 -4.07 -7.56 4.41
C THR A 415 -4.24 -9.07 4.23
N PRO A 416 -4.52 -9.82 5.32
CA PRO A 416 -4.43 -11.27 5.34
C PRO A 416 -5.43 -11.90 4.36
N LEU A 417 -5.10 -13.08 3.81
CA LEU A 417 -5.93 -13.75 2.81
C LEU A 417 -7.39 -13.98 3.28
N ALA A 418 -7.58 -14.16 4.59
CA ALA A 418 -8.90 -14.29 5.19
C ALA A 418 -9.81 -13.07 4.91
N ALA A 419 -9.25 -11.86 4.83
CA ALA A 419 -9.99 -10.66 4.50
C ALA A 419 -10.50 -10.70 3.05
N ALA A 420 -9.70 -11.17 2.09
CA ALA A 420 -10.15 -11.35 0.70
C ALA A 420 -11.34 -12.31 0.59
N HIS A 421 -11.30 -13.44 1.31
CA HIS A 421 -12.43 -14.38 1.36
C HIS A 421 -13.65 -13.81 2.09
N LYS A 422 -13.45 -13.04 3.16
CA LYS A 422 -14.56 -12.39 3.86
C LYS A 422 -15.24 -11.36 2.95
N MET A 423 -14.47 -10.51 2.28
CA MET A 423 -15.00 -9.47 1.42
C MET A 423 -15.65 -10.02 0.15
N SER A 424 -15.11 -11.08 -0.45
CA SER A 424 -15.73 -11.72 -1.62
C SER A 424 -17.14 -12.24 -1.33
N LYS A 425 -17.43 -12.70 -0.10
CA LYS A 425 -18.78 -13.14 0.29
C LYS A 425 -19.83 -12.03 0.26
N ALA A 426 -19.41 -10.77 0.42
CA ALA A 426 -20.30 -9.59 0.38
C ALA A 426 -20.70 -9.18 -1.05
N PHE A 427 -20.04 -9.71 -2.07
CA PHE A 427 -20.29 -9.38 -3.48
C PHE A 427 -20.59 -10.66 -4.28
N PRO A 428 -21.88 -11.00 -4.48
CA PRO A 428 -22.28 -12.22 -5.17
C PRO A 428 -21.64 -12.37 -6.55
N GLY A 429 -21.20 -13.59 -6.88
CA GLY A 429 -20.54 -13.89 -8.16
C GLY A 429 -19.07 -13.48 -8.25
N SER A 430 -18.53 -12.76 -7.25
CA SER A 430 -17.10 -12.47 -7.18
C SER A 430 -16.27 -13.73 -6.92
N VAL A 431 -14.96 -13.63 -7.13
CA VAL A 431 -14.00 -14.71 -6.86
C VAL A 431 -12.78 -14.17 -6.13
N VAL A 432 -12.11 -15.06 -5.39
CA VAL A 432 -10.78 -14.81 -4.82
C VAL A 432 -9.74 -15.55 -5.65
N LEU A 433 -8.80 -14.80 -6.20
CA LEU A 433 -7.56 -15.31 -6.78
C LEU A 433 -6.49 -15.33 -5.68
N GLN A 434 -5.94 -16.51 -5.41
CA GLN A 434 -4.97 -16.70 -4.34
C GLN A 434 -3.57 -16.73 -4.95
N GLN A 435 -2.70 -15.82 -4.51
CA GLN A 435 -1.29 -15.85 -4.86
C GLN A 435 -0.48 -16.48 -3.73
N HIS A 436 0.24 -17.56 -4.04
CA HIS A 436 1.09 -18.27 -3.10
C HIS A 436 2.44 -17.56 -2.93
N SER A 437 2.43 -16.47 -2.18
CA SER A 437 3.61 -15.67 -1.89
C SER A 437 3.53 -14.95 -0.55
N PRO A 438 4.69 -14.58 0.04
CA PRO A 438 4.75 -13.46 0.96
C PRO A 438 4.69 -12.13 0.20
N GLY A 439 4.37 -11.05 0.91
CA GLY A 439 4.40 -9.69 0.36
C GLY A 439 3.03 -9.04 0.37
N HIS A 440 3.00 -7.71 0.33
CA HIS A 440 1.76 -6.94 0.33
C HIS A 440 1.30 -6.67 -1.10
N CYS A 441 0.05 -7.03 -1.41
CA CYS A 441 -0.50 -7.02 -2.78
C CYS A 441 0.23 -7.95 -3.77
N SER A 442 -0.43 -8.34 -4.85
CA SER A 442 0.09 -9.37 -5.77
C SER A 442 1.31 -8.93 -6.58
N VAL A 443 1.46 -7.63 -6.83
CA VAL A 443 2.55 -7.06 -7.65
C VAL A 443 3.93 -7.10 -6.98
N THR A 444 3.99 -7.34 -5.67
CA THR A 444 5.26 -7.39 -4.91
C THR A 444 5.97 -8.74 -4.99
N ALA A 445 5.37 -9.71 -5.67
CA ALA A 445 5.98 -11.00 -5.95
C ALA A 445 5.74 -11.42 -7.40
N PRO A 446 6.72 -12.04 -8.08
CA PRO A 446 6.61 -12.28 -9.51
C PRO A 446 5.74 -13.50 -9.83
N SER A 447 4.47 -13.27 -10.19
CA SER A 447 3.53 -14.33 -10.59
C SER A 447 2.89 -14.05 -11.96
N PRO A 448 3.44 -14.60 -13.05
CA PRO A 448 2.83 -14.50 -14.38
C PRO A 448 1.43 -15.11 -14.44
N CYS A 449 1.15 -16.15 -13.64
CA CYS A 449 -0.18 -16.73 -13.49
C CYS A 449 -1.20 -15.68 -13.02
N THR A 450 -0.87 -14.94 -11.95
CA THR A 450 -1.75 -13.90 -11.40
C THR A 450 -2.00 -12.83 -12.45
N GLN A 451 -0.93 -12.37 -13.13
CA GLN A 451 -1.06 -11.30 -14.12
C GLN A 451 -1.80 -11.71 -15.38
N ALA A 452 -1.72 -12.98 -15.79
CA ALA A 452 -2.53 -13.51 -16.87
C ALA A 452 -4.03 -13.43 -16.54
N HIS A 453 -4.42 -13.74 -15.29
CA HIS A 453 -5.81 -13.59 -14.83
C HIS A 453 -6.24 -12.12 -14.74
N VAL A 454 -5.38 -11.23 -14.25
CA VAL A 454 -5.63 -9.77 -14.27
C VAL A 454 -5.91 -9.28 -15.69
N ARG A 455 -5.04 -9.64 -16.65
CA ARG A 455 -5.21 -9.27 -18.05
C ARG A 455 -6.51 -9.82 -18.63
N ALA A 456 -6.78 -11.12 -18.44
CA ALA A 456 -7.99 -11.75 -18.95
C ALA A 456 -9.25 -11.06 -18.40
N TYR A 457 -9.28 -10.78 -17.10
CA TYR A 457 -10.40 -10.10 -16.46
C TYR A 457 -10.66 -8.71 -17.09
N PHE A 458 -9.64 -7.86 -17.23
CA PHE A 458 -9.83 -6.55 -17.86
C PHE A 458 -10.20 -6.63 -19.34
N VAL A 459 -9.52 -7.48 -20.11
CA VAL A 459 -9.69 -7.56 -21.58
C VAL A 459 -11.03 -8.18 -21.94
N ASN A 460 -11.42 -9.32 -21.35
CA ASN A 460 -12.60 -10.06 -21.79
C ASN A 460 -13.60 -10.36 -20.67
N GLY A 461 -13.29 -10.01 -19.41
CA GLY A 461 -14.17 -10.28 -18.27
C GLY A 461 -14.10 -11.69 -17.73
N THR A 462 -13.09 -12.48 -18.13
CA THR A 462 -12.92 -13.83 -17.62
C THR A 462 -12.39 -13.78 -16.19
N LEU A 463 -13.19 -14.30 -15.26
CA LEU A 463 -12.78 -14.56 -13.88
C LEU A 463 -12.03 -15.90 -13.80
N PRO A 464 -11.06 -16.05 -12.89
CA PRO A 464 -10.51 -17.36 -12.56
C PRO A 464 -11.61 -18.29 -12.01
N LYS A 465 -11.36 -19.60 -12.07
CA LYS A 465 -12.24 -20.56 -11.38
C LYS A 465 -12.16 -20.31 -9.87
N PRO A 466 -13.23 -20.59 -9.11
CA PRO A 466 -13.15 -20.61 -7.64
C PRO A 466 -11.96 -21.45 -7.18
N ASP A 467 -11.31 -21.02 -6.10
CA ASP A 467 -10.14 -21.68 -5.50
C ASP A 467 -8.91 -21.78 -6.42
N THR A 468 -8.78 -20.89 -7.41
CA THR A 468 -7.56 -20.81 -8.24
C THR A 468 -6.37 -20.33 -7.41
N TRP A 469 -5.26 -21.03 -7.57
CA TRP A 469 -3.96 -20.72 -6.96
C TRP A 469 -2.94 -20.36 -8.04
N CYS A 470 -2.20 -19.27 -7.80
CA CYS A 470 -1.09 -18.86 -8.63
C CYS A 470 0.20 -18.84 -7.83
N TYR A 471 1.24 -19.50 -8.35
CA TYR A 471 2.56 -19.55 -7.71
C TYR A 471 3.49 -18.48 -8.29
N THR A 472 4.43 -18.06 -7.45
CA THR A 472 5.50 -17.15 -7.87
C THR A 472 6.61 -17.90 -8.59
N VAL A 473 7.36 -17.15 -9.37
CA VAL A 473 8.54 -17.64 -10.07
C VAL A 473 9.79 -17.30 -9.24
N GLY A 474 10.51 -18.32 -8.80
CA GLY A 474 11.67 -18.17 -7.92
C GLY A 474 11.30 -17.86 -6.48
N ASN A 475 12.28 -17.39 -5.69
CA ASN A 475 12.09 -16.95 -4.31
C ASN A 475 12.85 -15.64 -4.04
N PRO A 476 12.59 -14.93 -2.93
CA PRO A 476 13.21 -13.63 -2.64
C PRO A 476 14.74 -13.62 -2.58
N PHE A 477 15.40 -14.76 -2.36
CA PHE A 477 16.87 -14.88 -2.31
C PHE A 477 17.50 -15.35 -3.63
N THR A 478 16.69 -15.72 -4.62
CA THR A 478 17.17 -16.14 -5.93
C THR A 478 16.80 -15.10 -7.00
N ASN A 479 17.79 -14.29 -7.39
CA ASN A 479 17.70 -13.49 -8.60
C ASN A 479 17.73 -14.43 -9.81
N HIS A 480 16.57 -14.78 -10.34
CA HIS A 480 16.53 -15.39 -11.66
C HIS A 480 16.36 -14.29 -12.71
N THR A 481 17.22 -14.30 -13.70
CA THR A 481 17.04 -13.51 -14.91
C THR A 481 15.94 -14.15 -15.78
N VAL A 482 15.25 -13.34 -16.61
CA VAL A 482 14.24 -13.85 -17.56
C VAL A 482 14.76 -15.02 -18.41
N PRO A 483 16.01 -14.99 -18.95
CA PRO A 483 16.57 -16.13 -19.69
C PRO A 483 16.76 -17.39 -18.83
N GLU A 484 17.16 -17.25 -17.56
CA GLU A 484 17.31 -18.40 -16.65
C GLU A 484 15.96 -19.07 -16.40
N LEU A 485 14.92 -18.29 -16.10
CA LEU A 485 13.56 -18.80 -15.87
C LEU A 485 12.95 -19.50 -17.08
N LEU A 486 13.22 -18.98 -18.28
CA LEU A 486 12.76 -19.59 -19.54
C LEU A 486 13.59 -20.82 -19.95
N SER A 487 14.79 -20.99 -19.37
CA SER A 487 15.67 -22.13 -19.63
C SER A 487 15.45 -23.32 -18.67
N VAL A 488 14.84 -23.08 -17.50
CA VAL A 488 14.52 -24.16 -16.56
C VAL A 488 13.28 -24.89 -17.07
N SER A 489 13.48 -26.09 -17.61
CA SER A 489 12.42 -27.05 -17.92
C SER A 489 11.85 -27.67 -16.63
N ASP A 490 11.47 -26.84 -15.66
CA ASP A 490 10.92 -27.36 -14.40
C ASP A 490 9.48 -27.78 -14.63
N THR A 491 9.23 -29.07 -14.50
CA THR A 491 7.92 -29.71 -14.75
C THR A 491 6.79 -29.18 -13.87
N ALA A 492 7.11 -28.50 -12.76
CA ALA A 492 6.15 -27.79 -11.91
C ALA A 492 5.74 -26.41 -12.46
N LEU A 493 6.65 -25.69 -13.14
CA LEU A 493 6.33 -24.45 -13.84
C LEU A 493 5.46 -24.76 -15.08
N ASN A 494 5.82 -25.78 -15.88
CA ASN A 494 5.11 -26.10 -17.13
C ASN A 494 3.70 -26.70 -16.96
N THR A 495 3.33 -27.21 -15.79
CA THR A 495 1.99 -27.81 -15.58
C THR A 495 0.92 -26.79 -15.17
N GLN A 496 1.32 -25.60 -14.71
CA GLN A 496 0.39 -24.50 -14.39
C GLN A 496 0.57 -23.27 -15.27
N MET A 497 1.64 -23.21 -16.07
CA MET A 497 1.88 -22.13 -17.01
C MET A 497 1.49 -22.56 -18.43
N SER A 498 0.44 -21.96 -18.98
CA SER A 498 0.30 -21.83 -20.43
C SER A 498 1.10 -20.61 -20.92
N PHE A 499 2.36 -20.47 -20.49
CA PHE A 499 3.24 -19.39 -20.95
C PHE A 499 3.90 -19.86 -22.23
N SER A 500 3.62 -19.17 -23.34
CA SER A 500 4.34 -19.40 -24.58
C SER A 500 5.71 -18.73 -24.48
N THR A 501 6.67 -19.13 -25.30
CA THR A 501 7.95 -18.40 -25.44
C THR A 501 7.80 -17.13 -26.29
N GLY A 502 6.57 -16.66 -26.52
CA GLY A 502 6.27 -15.48 -27.33
C GLY A 502 6.77 -14.18 -26.70
N GLU A 503 7.06 -13.19 -27.54
CA GLU A 503 7.60 -11.87 -27.15
C GLU A 503 6.74 -11.17 -26.08
N ASN A 504 5.40 -11.25 -26.20
CA ASN A 504 4.45 -10.68 -25.23
C ASN A 504 4.53 -11.31 -23.83
N ASP A 505 4.90 -12.58 -23.75
CA ASP A 505 5.01 -13.33 -22.51
C ASP A 505 6.34 -12.97 -21.82
N GLN A 506 7.42 -12.81 -22.58
CA GLN A 506 8.71 -12.34 -22.06
C GLN A 506 8.63 -10.92 -21.49
N ASP A 507 7.95 -10.00 -22.19
CA ASP A 507 7.73 -8.63 -21.74
C ASP A 507 6.90 -8.58 -20.45
N LEU A 508 5.86 -9.42 -20.35
CA LEU A 508 5.06 -9.55 -19.15
C LEU A 508 5.90 -10.05 -17.97
N LEU A 509 6.68 -11.11 -18.15
CA LEU A 509 7.56 -11.64 -17.10
C LEU A 509 8.60 -10.59 -16.66
N ALA A 510 9.18 -9.85 -17.60
CA ALA A 510 10.14 -8.80 -17.29
C ALA A 510 9.51 -7.64 -16.50
N ALA A 511 8.30 -7.21 -16.86
CA ALA A 511 7.55 -6.18 -16.13
C ALA A 511 7.23 -6.64 -14.70
N VAL A 512 6.79 -7.88 -14.55
CA VAL A 512 6.46 -8.49 -13.25
C VAL A 512 7.68 -8.58 -12.32
N ILE A 513 8.85 -8.96 -12.85
CA ILE A 513 10.10 -8.97 -12.08
C ILE A 513 10.52 -7.55 -11.68
N ARG A 514 10.38 -6.57 -12.58
CA ARG A 514 10.71 -5.16 -12.27
C ARG A 514 9.82 -4.59 -11.18
N LEU A 515 8.52 -4.88 -11.20
CA LEU A 515 7.58 -4.46 -10.15
C LEU A 515 7.93 -5.10 -8.80
N SER A 516 8.19 -6.41 -8.77
CA SER A 516 8.43 -7.13 -7.51
C SER A 516 9.78 -6.82 -6.86
N THR A 517 10.77 -6.40 -7.64
CA THR A 517 12.13 -6.08 -7.14
C THR A 517 12.36 -4.59 -6.92
N ARG A 518 11.38 -3.73 -7.23
CA ARG A 518 11.52 -2.30 -7.05
C ARG A 518 11.54 -1.94 -5.57
N SER A 519 12.53 -1.12 -5.18
CA SER A 519 12.54 -0.57 -3.83
C SER A 519 11.41 0.47 -3.72
N THR A 520 10.63 0.41 -2.64
CA THR A 520 9.56 1.36 -2.28
C THR A 520 10.00 2.83 -2.16
N ARG A 521 11.30 3.14 -2.35
CA ARG A 521 11.88 4.49 -2.30
C ARG A 521 12.07 5.16 -3.67
N GLN A 522 11.97 4.42 -4.77
CA GLN A 522 12.25 4.98 -6.10
C GLN A 522 10.96 5.33 -6.83
N LEU A 523 10.22 6.31 -6.31
CA LEU A 523 9.24 7.05 -7.12
C LEU A 523 9.99 8.24 -7.75
N PRO A 524 10.11 8.32 -9.09
CA PRO A 524 10.83 9.41 -9.73
C PRO A 524 10.07 10.73 -9.55
N ASN A 525 10.74 11.75 -9.02
CA ASN A 525 10.30 13.14 -9.11
C ASN A 525 10.39 13.60 -10.58
N ALA A 526 9.44 13.22 -11.42
CA ALA A 526 9.29 13.79 -12.76
C ALA A 526 8.46 15.08 -12.62
N PRO A 527 8.98 16.26 -13.00
CA PRO A 527 8.16 17.47 -13.02
C PRO A 527 7.07 17.30 -14.10
N LEU A 528 5.82 17.13 -13.66
CA LEU A 528 4.64 17.31 -14.50
C LEU A 528 4.16 18.75 -14.32
N GLN A 529 3.99 19.46 -15.43
CA GLN A 529 3.15 20.66 -15.43
C GLN A 529 1.69 20.20 -15.55
N PHE A 530 0.90 20.47 -14.51
CA PHE A 530 -0.54 20.25 -14.47
C PHE A 530 -1.33 21.41 -15.06
#